data_AF-A0A1U8B6Z8-F1
#
_entry.id   AF-A0A1U8B6Z8-F1
#
_cell.length_a   1.000
_cell.length_b   1.000
_cell.length_c   1.000
_cell.angle_alpha   90.00
_cell.angle_beta   90.00
_cell.angle_gamma   90.00
#
_symmetry.space_group_name_H-M   'P 1'
#
loop_
_entity.id
_entity.type
_entity.pdbx_description
1 polymer ?
#
loop_
_entity_poly.entity_id
_entity_poly.type
_entity_poly.pdbx_seq_one_letter_code
_entity_poly.pdbx_strand_id
1 'polypeptide(L)'
;MASLPFSSSALVSRSSLRRGTSHSVEPCFRIPARSGVRCNLVEPLKFNNGKPCIPVLNDQTMSSFLTSRYAESLTNKNDTRLRIFSGTANPSLSQEIACYMGLELGKIKIKRFADGEIYVQLQESVRGCDVYLVQPTCPPANENLMELLIMIDACRRASAKNITAVIPYFGYARADRKTQGRESIAAKLVANLITEAGANRVLACDLHSGQSMGYFDIPVDHVYGQPVILDYLASKTICSDDLVVVSPDVGGVARARAFAKKLSDAPLAIVDKRRHGHNVAEVMNLIGDVKGKVAVMVDDMIDTAGTIAKGAELLHQEGAREVYACTTHAVFSPPAIERLSSGLFQEVIITNTIPVMEQNYFPQLTVLSVANLLGETIWRVHDDCSSYSSFPNIQTGEGDHTRARIPALLWGTRLGLRLRSERIEIEGGAPNTPDMHHQQIKRSQIRGIYNVQLVGMDYEICQLLLPENLYRDENGGQP
;
A
#
# COMPACT_ATOMS: atom_id res chain seq x y z
N MET A 1 27.88 -57.79 32.84
CA MET A 1 27.17 -56.74 33.60
C MET A 1 26.24 -56.04 32.61
N ALA A 2 25.04 -56.58 32.40
CA ALA A 2 23.77 -56.18 33.04
C ALA A 2 23.30 -54.79 32.54
N SER A 3 22.07 -54.55 32.07
CA SER A 3 20.89 -55.38 31.79
C SER A 3 19.81 -54.48 31.17
N LEU A 4 19.30 -54.89 30.01
CA LEU A 4 17.96 -54.83 29.39
C LEU A 4 16.99 -53.59 29.47
N PRO A 5 16.15 -53.40 28.41
CA PRO A 5 15.18 -52.32 28.23
C PRO A 5 13.73 -52.74 28.56
N PHE A 6 12.77 -51.81 28.47
CA PHE A 6 11.33 -52.12 28.48
C PHE A 6 10.61 -51.58 27.23
N SER A 7 9.83 -52.47 26.63
CA SER A 7 8.79 -52.25 25.61
C SER A 7 7.52 -52.91 26.14
N SER A 8 6.35 -52.34 25.86
CA SER A 8 5.18 -53.14 25.42
C SER A 8 3.96 -52.27 25.11
N SER A 9 3.41 -52.53 23.93
CA SER A 9 2.06 -52.24 23.46
C SER A 9 1.11 -53.41 23.80
N ALA A 10 -0.17 -53.16 24.07
CA ALA A 10 -1.27 -54.06 23.70
C ALA A 10 -2.66 -53.43 23.85
N LEU A 11 -3.53 -53.77 22.90
CA LEU A 11 -4.93 -53.42 22.71
C LEU A 11 -5.89 -54.47 23.32
N VAL A 12 -7.19 -54.07 23.34
CA VAL A 12 -8.44 -54.87 23.25
C VAL A 12 -9.16 -55.25 24.54
N SER A 13 -10.40 -54.73 24.68
CA SER A 13 -11.57 -55.53 25.09
C SER A 13 -12.86 -55.01 24.43
N ARG A 14 -13.76 -55.95 24.09
CA ARG A 14 -15.05 -55.80 23.39
C ARG A 14 -16.23 -55.88 24.38
N SER A 15 -17.34 -55.20 24.07
CA SER A 15 -18.74 -55.58 24.41
C SER A 15 -19.70 -54.78 23.50
N SER A 16 -20.35 -55.37 22.48
CA SER A 16 -21.60 -56.16 22.42
C SER A 16 -22.93 -55.37 22.45
N LEU A 17 -23.51 -55.19 21.26
CA LEU A 17 -24.92 -55.39 20.83
C LEU A 17 -26.12 -54.77 21.61
N ARG A 18 -26.96 -53.99 20.90
CA ARG A 18 -28.38 -54.32 20.61
C ARG A 18 -29.01 -53.43 19.52
N ARG A 19 -29.83 -54.04 18.68
CA ARG A 19 -30.67 -53.49 17.59
C ARG A 19 -32.04 -53.00 18.11
N GLY A 20 -32.67 -52.08 17.37
CA GLY A 20 -34.11 -51.80 17.42
C GLY A 20 -34.56 -50.86 16.30
N THR A 21 -35.47 -51.31 15.44
CA THR A 21 -35.93 -50.74 14.14
C THR A 21 -37.25 -49.94 14.22
N SER A 22 -37.57 -49.25 13.10
CA SER A 22 -38.89 -48.79 12.59
C SER A 22 -39.34 -47.37 13.02
N HIS A 23 -39.98 -46.49 12.23
CA HIS A 23 -40.81 -46.60 11.02
C HIS A 23 -40.72 -45.36 10.10
N SER A 24 -41.07 -45.54 8.83
CA SER A 24 -41.28 -44.57 7.74
C SER A 24 -42.71 -43.98 7.72
N VAL A 25 -42.86 -42.66 7.48
CA VAL A 25 -44.06 -42.04 6.85
C VAL A 25 -43.65 -40.72 6.15
N GLU A 26 -43.87 -40.61 4.83
CA GLU A 26 -43.90 -39.32 4.09
C GLU A 26 -45.25 -38.60 4.34
N PRO A 27 -45.35 -37.25 4.21
CA PRO A 27 -45.86 -36.74 2.93
C PRO A 27 -45.41 -35.30 2.50
N CYS A 28 -45.35 -35.14 1.18
CA CYS A 28 -45.91 -34.04 0.36
C CYS A 28 -45.36 -32.59 0.45
N PHE A 29 -44.86 -32.15 -0.71
CA PHE A 29 -44.51 -30.78 -1.11
C PHE A 29 -45.66 -29.77 -0.98
N ARG A 30 -45.41 -28.60 -0.35
CA ARG A 30 -45.96 -27.27 -0.71
C ARG A 30 -45.02 -26.13 -0.24
N ILE A 31 -44.65 -25.22 -1.15
CA ILE A 31 -44.13 -23.85 -0.91
C ILE A 31 -44.99 -22.98 -1.88
N PRO A 32 -45.51 -21.76 -1.55
CA PRO A 32 -44.74 -20.68 -0.95
C PRO A 32 -45.45 -19.61 -0.07
N ALA A 33 -44.57 -18.76 0.50
CA ALA A 33 -44.63 -17.29 0.58
C ALA A 33 -44.88 -16.60 1.94
N ARG A 34 -43.77 -16.03 2.43
CA ARG A 34 -43.57 -14.71 3.06
C ARG A 34 -44.25 -14.37 4.39
N SER A 35 -43.44 -14.33 5.45
CA SER A 35 -43.52 -13.29 6.50
C SER A 35 -42.13 -13.10 7.13
N GLY A 36 -41.70 -11.84 7.23
CA GLY A 36 -40.35 -11.46 7.69
C GLY A 36 -40.07 -11.81 9.16
N VAL A 37 -38.79 -11.99 9.47
CA VAL A 37 -38.29 -12.14 10.85
C VAL A 37 -37.16 -11.14 11.07
N ARG A 38 -37.31 -10.36 12.14
CA ARG A 38 -36.38 -9.36 12.68
C ARG A 38 -35.05 -10.01 13.07
N CYS A 39 -33.94 -9.36 12.74
CA CYS A 39 -32.64 -9.67 13.36
C CYS A 39 -32.59 -9.04 14.76
N ASN A 40 -32.38 -9.88 15.79
CA ASN A 40 -32.06 -9.43 17.14
C ASN A 40 -30.59 -9.03 17.22
N LEU A 41 -30.32 -7.91 17.90
CA LEU A 41 -28.99 -7.43 18.28
C LEU A 41 -28.26 -8.48 19.13
N VAL A 42 -27.03 -8.81 18.75
CA VAL A 42 -26.09 -9.60 19.56
C VAL A 42 -25.26 -8.63 20.40
N GLU A 43 -25.22 -8.83 21.71
CA GLU A 43 -24.43 -8.04 22.66
C GLU A 43 -22.91 -8.19 22.42
N PRO A 44 -22.10 -7.14 22.70
CA PRO A 44 -20.67 -7.14 22.43
C PRO A 44 -19.88 -7.98 23.44
N LEU A 45 -19.01 -8.84 22.93
CA LEU A 45 -18.06 -9.67 23.70
C LEU A 45 -16.95 -8.81 24.32
N LYS A 46 -16.70 -8.99 25.61
CA LYS A 46 -15.59 -8.37 26.36
C LYS A 46 -14.27 -9.08 26.05
N PHE A 47 -13.24 -8.33 25.65
CA PHE A 47 -11.88 -8.83 25.47
C PHE A 47 -11.06 -8.65 26.75
N ASN A 48 -10.44 -9.74 27.22
CA ASN A 48 -9.35 -9.71 28.19
C ASN A 48 -8.05 -10.18 27.50
N ASN A 49 -6.95 -9.51 27.86
CA ASN A 49 -5.61 -9.58 27.27
C ASN A 49 -5.04 -11.00 27.06
N GLY A 50 -4.41 -11.20 25.89
CA GLY A 50 -3.29 -12.14 25.71
C GLY A 50 -3.60 -13.41 24.90
N LYS A 51 -2.99 -13.47 23.70
CA LYS A 51 -2.91 -14.55 22.69
C LYS A 51 -4.10 -14.66 21.72
N PRO A 52 -3.86 -14.56 20.39
CA PRO A 52 -4.84 -14.98 19.40
C PRO A 52 -4.84 -16.52 19.30
N CYS A 53 -5.89 -17.15 19.84
CA CYS A 53 -6.19 -18.56 19.56
C CYS A 53 -6.87 -18.66 18.20
N ILE A 54 -6.20 -19.26 17.22
CA ILE A 54 -6.81 -19.64 15.94
C ILE A 54 -7.79 -20.80 16.22
N PRO A 55 -9.10 -20.68 15.90
CA PRO A 55 -9.99 -21.82 15.97
C PRO A 55 -9.70 -22.76 14.79
N VAL A 56 -9.34 -24.00 15.08
CA VAL A 56 -9.31 -25.09 14.09
C VAL A 56 -10.75 -25.32 13.64
N LEU A 57 -11.05 -24.92 12.40
CA LEU A 57 -12.34 -25.13 11.75
C LEU A 57 -12.41 -26.57 11.23
N ASN A 58 -13.33 -27.37 11.78
CA ASN A 58 -13.65 -28.70 11.27
C ASN A 58 -14.59 -28.61 10.04
N ASP A 59 -14.32 -29.43 9.04
CA ASP A 59 -14.99 -29.50 7.72
C ASP A 59 -16.49 -29.81 7.71
N GLN A 60 -17.14 -30.00 8.85
CA GLN A 60 -18.53 -30.49 8.91
C GLN A 60 -19.58 -29.41 9.17
N THR A 61 -19.19 -28.14 9.38
CA THR A 61 -20.14 -27.05 9.70
C THR A 61 -20.31 -26.03 8.58
N MET A 62 -19.71 -26.26 7.40
CA MET A 62 -19.79 -25.35 6.23
C MET A 62 -20.71 -25.83 5.11
N SER A 63 -21.55 -26.84 5.36
CA SER A 63 -22.45 -27.39 4.35
C SER A 63 -23.90 -27.32 4.80
N SER A 64 -24.59 -26.23 4.44
CA SER A 64 -26.04 -26.22 4.16
C SER A 64 -26.62 -24.84 3.81
N PHE A 65 -25.87 -23.73 3.91
CA PHE A 65 -26.45 -22.38 3.72
C PHE A 65 -25.92 -21.53 2.55
N LEU A 66 -24.97 -22.02 1.74
CA LEU A 66 -24.41 -21.23 0.61
C LEU A 66 -24.41 -21.94 -0.74
N THR A 67 -25.14 -23.05 -0.90
CA THR A 67 -25.09 -23.86 -2.14
C THR A 67 -26.35 -23.74 -2.99
N SER A 68 -26.84 -22.53 -3.28
CA SER A 68 -27.90 -22.42 -4.28
C SER A 68 -27.89 -21.08 -5.03
N ARG A 69 -27.36 -21.15 -6.26
CA ARG A 69 -27.61 -20.24 -7.40
C ARG A 69 -26.88 -18.91 -7.52
N TYR A 70 -26.09 -18.46 -6.55
CA TYR A 70 -25.15 -17.33 -6.76
C TYR A 70 -23.71 -17.76 -7.09
N ALA A 71 -23.32 -19.00 -6.74
CA ALA A 71 -21.96 -19.51 -6.97
C ALA A 71 -21.69 -19.96 -8.42
N GLU A 72 -22.72 -20.24 -9.22
CA GLU A 72 -22.54 -20.74 -10.60
C GLU A 72 -22.20 -19.62 -11.60
N SER A 73 -22.47 -18.35 -11.29
CA SER A 73 -22.21 -17.23 -12.22
C SER A 73 -20.81 -16.59 -12.07
N LEU A 74 -20.05 -16.94 -11.03
CA LEU A 74 -18.67 -16.44 -10.83
C LEU A 74 -17.59 -17.37 -11.40
N THR A 75 -18.00 -18.50 -12.00
CA THR A 75 -17.07 -19.40 -12.70
C THR A 75 -17.01 -19.08 -14.19
N ASN A 76 -16.75 -17.82 -14.53
CA ASN A 76 -16.26 -17.49 -15.87
C ASN A 76 -14.77 -17.89 -15.93
N LYS A 77 -14.56 -19.15 -16.30
CA LYS A 77 -13.33 -19.94 -16.18
C LYS A 77 -12.24 -19.58 -17.20
N ASN A 78 -12.07 -18.31 -17.58
CA ASN A 78 -11.14 -17.90 -18.64
C ASN A 78 -10.35 -16.60 -18.37
N ASP A 79 -10.24 -16.13 -17.12
CA ASP A 79 -9.50 -14.89 -16.79
C ASP A 79 -8.30 -15.09 -15.84
N THR A 80 -7.63 -16.25 -15.90
CA THR A 80 -6.54 -16.61 -14.98
C THR A 80 -5.15 -16.25 -15.52
N ARG A 81 -4.98 -15.06 -16.09
CA ARG A 81 -3.65 -14.59 -16.53
C ARG A 81 -2.83 -13.95 -15.40
N LEU A 82 -3.45 -13.57 -14.29
CA LEU A 82 -2.75 -13.01 -13.14
C LEU A 82 -2.12 -14.11 -12.28
N ARG A 83 -0.84 -13.97 -11.95
CA ARG A 83 -0.11 -14.84 -11.01
C ARG A 83 0.64 -14.04 -9.96
N ILE A 84 0.53 -14.43 -8.69
CA ILE A 84 1.28 -13.82 -7.58
C ILE A 84 2.26 -14.84 -7.04
N PHE A 85 3.55 -14.52 -7.00
CA PHE A 85 4.56 -15.33 -6.32
C PHE A 85 5.15 -14.56 -5.15
N SER A 86 5.44 -15.28 -4.07
CA SER A 86 6.17 -14.75 -2.92
C SER A 86 7.64 -15.10 -3.04
N GLY A 87 8.52 -14.17 -2.72
CA GLY A 87 9.87 -14.54 -2.29
C GLY A 87 9.87 -14.92 -0.80
N THR A 88 11.07 -15.13 -0.25
CA THR A 88 11.28 -15.60 1.12
C THR A 88 11.26 -14.49 2.17
N ALA A 89 11.32 -13.22 1.76
CA ALA A 89 11.47 -12.11 2.68
C ALA A 89 10.19 -11.83 3.50
N ASN A 90 8.99 -11.98 2.92
CA ASN A 90 7.74 -11.80 3.67
C ASN A 90 6.57 -12.65 3.13
N PRO A 91 6.61 -13.99 3.33
CA PRO A 91 5.57 -14.89 2.85
C PRO A 91 4.19 -14.63 3.44
N SER A 92 4.12 -14.14 4.69
CA SER A 92 2.86 -13.83 5.37
C SER A 92 2.10 -12.73 4.63
N LEU A 93 2.76 -11.61 4.32
CA LEU A 93 2.12 -10.51 3.58
C LEU A 93 1.69 -10.96 2.18
N SER A 94 2.54 -11.72 1.47
CA SER A 94 2.18 -12.27 0.16
C SER A 94 0.92 -13.13 0.20
N GLN A 95 0.79 -13.98 1.24
CA GLN A 95 -0.38 -14.81 1.43
C GLN A 95 -1.63 -13.98 1.74
N GLU A 96 -1.51 -12.94 2.59
CA GLU A 96 -2.62 -12.03 2.89
C GLU A 96 -3.09 -11.28 1.63
N ILE A 97 -2.17 -10.82 0.77
CA ILE A 97 -2.49 -10.19 -0.52
C ILE A 97 -3.24 -11.17 -1.43
N ALA A 98 -2.75 -12.41 -1.55
CA ALA A 98 -3.40 -13.43 -2.37
C ALA A 98 -4.81 -13.75 -1.85
N CYS A 99 -4.97 -13.90 -0.53
CA CYS A 99 -6.27 -14.11 0.12
C CYS A 99 -7.24 -12.94 -0.14
N TYR A 100 -6.77 -11.69 -0.04
CA TYR A 100 -7.60 -10.51 -0.34
C TYR A 100 -8.15 -10.55 -1.77
N MET A 101 -7.32 -10.99 -2.73
CA MET A 101 -7.69 -11.10 -4.14
C MET A 101 -8.47 -12.38 -4.49
N GLY A 102 -8.69 -13.28 -3.53
CA GLY A 102 -9.33 -14.57 -3.78
C GLY A 102 -8.47 -15.53 -4.63
N LEU A 103 -7.14 -15.39 -4.55
CA LEU A 103 -6.16 -16.16 -5.32
C LEU A 103 -5.30 -17.05 -4.40
N GLU A 104 -4.70 -18.07 -5.00
CA GLU A 104 -3.61 -18.84 -4.37
C GLU A 104 -2.25 -18.29 -4.83
N LEU A 105 -1.25 -18.37 -3.95
CA LEU A 105 0.12 -18.09 -4.34
C LEU A 105 0.61 -19.12 -5.35
N GLY A 106 1.31 -18.62 -6.35
CA GLY A 106 1.93 -19.45 -7.36
C GLY A 106 3.04 -20.33 -6.77
N LYS A 107 3.21 -21.51 -7.36
CA LYS A 107 4.15 -22.51 -6.86
C LYS A 107 5.57 -22.15 -7.29
N ILE A 108 6.42 -21.79 -6.34
CA ILE A 108 7.83 -21.45 -6.57
C ILE A 108 8.71 -22.18 -5.56
N LYS A 109 9.84 -22.71 -6.05
CA LYS A 109 10.86 -23.35 -5.22
C LYS A 109 12.07 -22.43 -5.13
N ILE A 110 12.32 -21.93 -3.92
CA ILE A 110 13.50 -21.12 -3.60
C ILE A 110 14.34 -21.92 -2.59
N LYS A 111 15.63 -22.10 -2.88
CA LYS A 111 16.57 -22.75 -1.94
C LYS A 111 17.95 -22.09 -2.05
N ARG A 112 18.78 -22.31 -1.03
CA ARG A 112 20.19 -21.93 -1.05
C ARG A 112 21.05 -23.16 -1.32
N PHE A 113 22.06 -23.03 -2.19
CA PHE A 113 23.11 -24.03 -2.33
C PHE A 113 24.08 -23.97 -1.14
N ALA A 114 24.98 -24.95 -1.02
CA ALA A 114 25.87 -25.07 0.13
C ALA A 114 26.86 -23.90 0.27
N ASP A 115 27.15 -23.20 -0.82
CA ASP A 115 27.98 -22.00 -0.91
C ASP A 115 27.20 -20.68 -0.73
N GLY A 116 25.88 -20.75 -0.54
CA GLY A 116 25.00 -19.61 -0.33
C GLY A 116 24.32 -19.07 -1.58
N GLU A 117 24.62 -19.59 -2.77
CA GLU A 117 23.97 -19.17 -4.02
C GLU A 117 22.46 -19.47 -4.00
N ILE A 118 21.69 -18.61 -4.66
CA ILE A 118 20.22 -18.69 -4.70
C ILE A 118 19.77 -19.49 -5.90
N TYR A 119 18.97 -20.52 -5.66
CA TYR A 119 18.26 -21.24 -6.70
C TYR A 119 16.78 -20.88 -6.66
N VAL A 120 16.23 -20.48 -7.81
CA VAL A 120 14.81 -20.22 -8.01
C VAL A 120 14.29 -21.08 -9.16
N GLN A 121 13.15 -21.73 -8.95
CA GLN A 121 12.44 -22.47 -9.99
C GLN A 121 10.94 -22.26 -9.85
N LEU A 122 10.31 -21.74 -10.91
CA LEU A 122 8.86 -21.72 -11.06
C LEU A 122 8.37 -23.16 -11.27
N GLN A 123 7.39 -23.61 -10.47
CA GLN A 123 6.83 -24.96 -10.55
C GLN A 123 5.54 -25.03 -11.37
N GLU A 124 5.19 -23.93 -12.04
CA GLU A 124 4.05 -23.83 -12.95
C GLU A 124 4.38 -22.88 -14.11
N SER A 125 3.60 -22.98 -15.19
CA SER A 125 3.79 -22.12 -16.37
C SER A 125 3.32 -20.70 -16.10
N VAL A 126 4.18 -19.73 -16.39
CA VAL A 126 3.86 -18.30 -16.39
C VAL A 126 3.80 -17.70 -17.80
N ARG A 127 3.85 -18.54 -18.85
CA ARG A 127 3.86 -18.07 -20.24
C ARG A 127 2.63 -17.23 -20.54
N GLY A 128 2.85 -15.99 -21.00
CA GLY A 128 1.77 -15.06 -21.35
C GLY A 128 0.96 -14.54 -20.16
N CYS A 129 1.39 -14.82 -18.92
CA CYS A 129 0.74 -14.36 -17.70
C CYS A 129 1.28 -12.99 -17.25
N ASP A 130 0.46 -12.24 -16.53
CA ASP A 130 0.85 -11.05 -15.78
C ASP A 130 1.27 -11.49 -14.39
N VAL A 131 2.57 -11.36 -14.10
CA VAL A 131 3.20 -11.90 -12.89
C VAL A 131 3.51 -10.78 -11.91
N TYR A 132 3.13 -10.97 -10.65
CA TYR A 132 3.42 -10.08 -9.53
C TYR A 132 4.32 -10.80 -8.55
N LEU A 133 5.51 -10.23 -8.31
CA LEU A 133 6.52 -10.81 -7.41
C LEU A 133 6.57 -9.99 -6.12
N VAL A 134 6.03 -10.54 -5.03
CA VAL A 134 6.02 -9.87 -3.72
C VAL A 134 7.30 -10.21 -2.97
N GLN A 135 8.19 -9.22 -2.84
CA GLN A 135 9.48 -9.37 -2.17
C GLN A 135 9.98 -8.01 -1.63
N PRO A 136 9.83 -7.71 -0.34
CA PRO A 136 10.54 -6.59 0.27
C PRO A 136 12.05 -6.86 0.27
N THR A 137 12.85 -5.81 0.14
CA THR A 137 14.32 -5.88 0.15
C THR A 137 14.87 -5.47 1.53
N CYS A 138 14.24 -6.00 2.59
CA CYS A 138 14.60 -5.79 3.99
C CYS A 138 15.83 -6.63 4.40
N PRO A 139 16.42 -6.40 5.59
CA PRO A 139 17.53 -7.22 6.06
C PRO A 139 17.22 -8.73 6.06
N PRO A 140 18.11 -9.59 5.55
CA PRO A 140 19.40 -9.26 4.92
C PRO A 140 19.20 -8.74 3.47
N ALA A 141 19.58 -7.47 3.24
CA ALA A 141 19.10 -6.69 2.10
C ALA A 141 19.64 -7.19 0.74
N ASN A 142 20.89 -7.64 0.71
CA ASN A 142 21.54 -8.09 -0.53
C ASN A 142 20.94 -9.41 -1.02
N GLU A 143 20.67 -10.30 -0.09
CA GLU A 143 20.16 -11.64 -0.32
C GLU A 143 18.73 -11.57 -0.80
N ASN A 144 17.92 -10.71 -0.18
CA ASN A 144 16.53 -10.47 -0.59
C ASN A 144 16.45 -9.73 -1.94
N LEU A 145 17.37 -8.81 -2.21
CA LEU A 145 17.50 -8.16 -3.52
C LEU A 145 17.91 -9.17 -4.60
N MET A 146 18.98 -9.94 -4.39
CA MET A 146 19.42 -10.96 -5.34
C MET A 146 18.34 -11.99 -5.61
N GLU A 147 17.58 -12.40 -4.59
CA GLU A 147 16.44 -13.30 -4.77
C GLU A 147 15.36 -12.70 -5.68
N LEU A 148 14.99 -11.42 -5.48
CA LEU A 148 14.06 -10.71 -6.36
C LEU A 148 14.56 -10.68 -7.81
N LEU A 149 15.83 -10.33 -8.02
CA LEU A 149 16.42 -10.26 -9.37
C LEU A 149 16.37 -11.61 -10.08
N ILE A 150 16.67 -12.70 -9.37
CA ILE A 150 16.64 -14.06 -9.92
C ILE A 150 15.20 -14.52 -10.18
N MET A 151 14.24 -14.14 -9.33
CA MET A 151 12.81 -14.39 -9.56
C MET A 151 12.31 -13.67 -10.82
N ILE A 152 12.70 -12.40 -11.02
CA ILE A 152 12.37 -11.63 -12.22
C ILE A 152 12.96 -12.32 -13.46
N ASP A 153 14.25 -12.67 -13.44
CA ASP A 153 14.91 -13.33 -14.58
C ASP A 153 14.28 -14.69 -14.91
N ALA A 154 13.90 -15.49 -13.90
CA ALA A 154 13.19 -16.75 -14.09
C ALA A 154 11.83 -16.55 -14.79
N CYS A 155 11.06 -15.53 -14.40
CA CYS A 155 9.79 -15.20 -15.06
C CYS A 155 9.99 -14.72 -16.49
N ARG A 156 11.01 -13.87 -16.72
CA ARG A 156 11.36 -13.35 -18.06
C ARG A 156 11.71 -14.49 -19.01
N ARG A 157 12.58 -15.40 -18.60
CA ARG A 157 12.98 -16.57 -19.41
C ARG A 157 11.85 -17.57 -19.61
N ALA A 158 10.91 -17.65 -18.67
CA ALA A 158 9.68 -18.44 -18.80
C ALA A 158 8.59 -17.78 -19.66
N SER A 159 8.91 -16.65 -20.33
CA SER A 159 8.01 -15.93 -21.24
C SER A 159 6.75 -15.35 -20.56
N ALA A 160 6.88 -14.86 -19.33
CA ALA A 160 5.86 -14.01 -18.72
C ALA A 160 5.56 -12.80 -19.63
N LYS A 161 4.30 -12.37 -19.70
CA LYS A 161 3.87 -11.21 -20.52
C LYS A 161 4.32 -9.90 -19.87
N ASN A 162 4.01 -9.76 -18.58
CA ASN A 162 4.40 -8.63 -17.75
C ASN A 162 4.92 -9.14 -16.40
N ILE A 163 5.95 -8.50 -15.87
CA ILE A 163 6.55 -8.78 -14.56
C ILE A 163 6.50 -7.50 -13.73
N THR A 164 5.67 -7.49 -12.70
CA THR A 164 5.58 -6.39 -11.74
C THR A 164 6.32 -6.78 -10.46
N ALA A 165 7.36 -6.04 -10.11
CA ALA A 165 8.04 -6.20 -8.83
C ALA A 165 7.24 -5.46 -7.75
N VAL A 166 6.62 -6.22 -6.84
CA VAL A 166 5.91 -5.69 -5.68
C VAL A 166 6.89 -5.65 -4.51
N ILE A 167 7.32 -4.45 -4.13
CA ILE A 167 8.38 -4.20 -3.15
C ILE A 167 7.80 -3.41 -1.97
N PRO A 168 7.17 -4.07 -0.99
CA PRO A 168 6.57 -3.40 0.18
C PRO A 168 7.56 -2.55 0.98
N TYR A 169 8.85 -2.90 0.97
CA TYR A 169 9.93 -2.08 1.52
C TYR A 169 11.10 -2.06 0.54
N PHE A 170 11.46 -0.87 0.08
CA PHE A 170 12.60 -0.65 -0.82
C PHE A 170 13.87 -0.41 -0.03
N GLY A 171 14.70 -1.44 0.10
CA GLY A 171 16.05 -1.35 0.67
C GLY A 171 16.93 -0.38 -0.11
N TYR A 172 17.99 0.10 0.53
CA TYR A 172 18.89 1.15 -0.01
C TYR A 172 18.24 2.53 -0.26
N ALA A 173 16.94 2.71 0.02
CA ALA A 173 16.21 3.96 -0.24
C ALA A 173 16.78 5.20 0.47
N ARG A 174 17.50 5.04 1.59
CA ARG A 174 18.18 6.15 2.30
C ARG A 174 19.43 6.68 1.59
N ALA A 175 19.97 5.91 0.64
CA ALA A 175 21.12 6.30 -0.18
C ALA A 175 20.64 6.77 -1.56
N ASP A 176 19.75 7.77 -1.56
CA ASP A 176 19.09 8.33 -2.73
C ASP A 176 19.83 9.53 -3.33
N ARG A 177 20.75 10.16 -2.61
CA ARG A 177 21.56 11.28 -3.11
C ARG A 177 22.95 11.27 -2.52
N LYS A 178 23.84 12.04 -3.14
CA LYS A 178 25.18 12.30 -2.60
C LYS A 178 25.10 13.46 -1.62
N THR A 179 25.32 13.19 -0.33
CA THR A 179 25.50 14.21 0.70
C THR A 179 26.93 14.71 0.76
N GLN A 180 27.90 13.87 0.37
CA GLN A 180 29.31 14.20 0.26
C GLN A 180 29.89 13.78 -1.11
N GLY A 181 31.08 14.30 -1.41
CA GLY A 181 31.83 13.88 -2.59
C GLY A 181 32.11 12.37 -2.58
N ARG A 182 32.02 11.74 -3.76
CA ARG A 182 32.38 10.33 -4.00
C ARG A 182 31.51 9.27 -3.29
N GLU A 183 30.30 9.62 -2.89
CA GLU A 183 29.29 8.65 -2.45
C GLU A 183 28.59 7.97 -3.64
N SER A 184 28.11 6.74 -3.43
CA SER A 184 27.22 6.05 -4.36
C SER A 184 25.77 6.53 -4.19
N ILE A 185 24.97 6.41 -5.26
CA ILE A 185 23.51 6.54 -5.18
C ILE A 185 22.95 5.12 -5.27
N ALA A 186 23.01 4.39 -4.16
CA ALA A 186 22.67 2.96 -4.14
C ALA A 186 21.20 2.71 -4.52
N ALA A 187 20.28 3.60 -4.16
CA ALA A 187 18.87 3.50 -4.57
C ALA A 187 18.72 3.48 -6.11
N LYS A 188 19.48 4.33 -6.83
CA LYS A 188 19.50 4.35 -8.31
C LYS A 188 20.16 3.11 -8.89
N LEU A 189 21.24 2.62 -8.27
CA LEU A 189 21.86 1.35 -8.67
C LEU A 189 20.85 0.19 -8.57
N VAL A 190 20.15 0.08 -7.44
CA VAL A 190 19.14 -0.98 -7.23
C VAL A 190 18.00 -0.85 -8.23
N ALA A 191 17.52 0.37 -8.50
CA ALA A 191 16.50 0.60 -9.52
C ALA A 191 16.96 0.14 -10.92
N ASN A 192 18.21 0.41 -11.29
CA ASN A 192 18.79 -0.07 -12.55
C ASN A 192 18.84 -1.61 -12.61
N LEU A 193 19.27 -2.26 -11.53
CA LEU A 193 19.36 -3.72 -11.47
C LEU A 193 17.99 -4.38 -11.62
N ILE A 194 16.96 -3.87 -10.95
CA ILE A 194 15.59 -4.38 -11.05
C ILE A 194 15.04 -4.21 -12.48
N THR A 195 15.29 -3.05 -13.08
CA THR A 195 14.88 -2.76 -14.46
C THR A 195 15.59 -3.70 -15.45
N GLU A 196 16.91 -3.84 -15.34
CA GLU A 196 17.74 -4.68 -16.23
C GLU A 196 17.47 -6.19 -16.06
N ALA A 197 17.14 -6.64 -14.85
CA ALA A 197 16.69 -8.00 -14.62
C ALA A 197 15.41 -8.34 -15.42
N GLY A 198 14.62 -7.32 -15.78
CA GLY A 198 13.47 -7.45 -16.67
C GLY A 198 12.12 -7.13 -16.03
N ALA A 199 12.08 -6.36 -14.94
CA ALA A 199 10.82 -5.85 -14.43
C ALA A 199 10.20 -4.88 -15.43
N ASN A 200 8.89 -5.00 -15.68
CA ASN A 200 8.12 -4.09 -16.53
C ASN A 200 7.50 -2.95 -15.75
N ARG A 201 7.32 -3.14 -14.44
CA ARG A 201 6.68 -2.18 -13.51
C ARG A 201 7.15 -2.45 -12.08
N VAL A 202 7.15 -1.41 -11.25
CA VAL A 202 7.38 -1.53 -9.81
C VAL A 202 6.18 -1.02 -9.04
N LEU A 203 5.75 -1.76 -8.03
CA LEU A 203 4.80 -1.31 -7.01
C LEU A 203 5.57 -1.20 -5.69
N ALA A 204 5.72 0.00 -5.14
CA ALA A 204 6.46 0.25 -3.90
C ALA A 204 5.60 0.98 -2.88
N CYS A 205 5.80 0.67 -1.59
CA CYS A 205 5.11 1.35 -0.48
C CYS A 205 6.05 2.33 0.22
N ASP A 206 5.59 3.55 0.45
CA ASP A 206 6.27 4.63 1.20
C ASP A 206 7.78 4.73 0.94
N LEU A 207 8.16 4.96 -0.31
CA LEU A 207 9.54 5.27 -0.67
C LEU A 207 10.08 6.40 0.21
N HIS A 208 11.30 6.23 0.75
CA HIS A 208 11.95 7.20 1.62
C HIS A 208 11.94 8.62 1.03
N SER A 209 12.13 8.68 -0.29
CA SER A 209 12.21 9.90 -1.07
C SER A 209 11.37 9.73 -2.33
N GLY A 210 10.38 10.61 -2.52
CA GLY A 210 9.47 10.55 -3.68
C GLY A 210 10.19 10.69 -5.02
N GLN A 211 11.35 11.34 -5.03
CA GLN A 211 12.22 11.45 -6.21
C GLN A 211 12.72 10.08 -6.69
N SER A 212 12.77 9.06 -5.82
CA SER A 212 13.22 7.71 -6.18
C SER A 212 12.37 7.05 -7.26
N MET A 213 11.13 7.49 -7.46
CA MET A 213 10.31 7.06 -8.59
C MET A 213 10.98 7.37 -9.94
N GLY A 214 11.66 8.53 -10.03
CA GLY A 214 12.41 8.94 -11.22
C GLY A 214 13.70 8.17 -11.45
N TYR A 215 14.06 7.20 -10.59
CA TYR A 215 15.19 6.30 -10.83
C TYR A 215 14.86 5.15 -11.77
N PHE A 216 13.57 4.86 -11.94
CA PHE A 216 13.10 3.82 -12.85
C PHE A 216 12.70 4.44 -14.17
N ASP A 217 13.14 3.81 -15.27
CA ASP A 217 12.68 4.13 -16.62
C ASP A 217 11.38 3.38 -16.99
N ILE A 218 10.87 2.59 -16.05
CA ILE A 218 9.61 1.82 -16.11
C ILE A 218 8.58 2.44 -15.15
N PRO A 219 7.26 2.21 -15.37
CA PRO A 219 6.23 2.72 -14.48
C PRO A 219 6.42 2.29 -13.02
N VAL A 220 6.26 3.25 -12.10
CA VAL A 220 6.30 3.01 -10.65
C VAL A 220 4.99 3.45 -10.03
N ASP A 221 4.29 2.51 -9.43
CA ASP A 221 3.11 2.77 -8.61
C ASP A 221 3.57 2.90 -7.16
N HIS A 222 3.62 4.14 -6.67
CA HIS A 222 3.99 4.45 -5.29
C HIS A 222 2.74 4.56 -4.42
N VAL A 223 2.54 3.56 -3.56
CA VAL A 223 1.43 3.53 -2.60
C VAL A 223 1.87 4.09 -1.26
N TYR A 224 0.96 4.79 -0.58
CA TYR A 224 1.20 5.32 0.76
C TYR A 224 0.53 4.42 1.79
N GLY A 225 1.29 3.91 2.77
CA GLY A 225 0.78 3.11 3.89
C GLY A 225 0.08 3.97 4.95
N GLN A 226 0.28 5.29 4.89
CA GLN A 226 -0.35 6.28 5.76
C GLN A 226 -1.86 6.07 6.02
N PRO A 227 -2.74 5.81 5.03
CA PRO A 227 -4.17 5.62 5.27
C PRO A 227 -4.47 4.46 6.23
N VAL A 228 -3.69 3.37 6.18
CA VAL A 228 -3.86 2.22 7.08
C VAL A 228 -3.65 2.63 8.54
N ILE A 229 -2.62 3.45 8.79
CA ILE A 229 -2.31 3.98 10.13
C ILE A 229 -3.37 5.00 10.57
N LEU A 230 -3.81 5.88 9.66
CA LEU A 230 -4.84 6.88 9.96
C LEU A 230 -6.18 6.23 10.33
N ASP A 231 -6.62 5.22 9.58
CA ASP A 231 -7.85 4.49 9.86
C ASP A 231 -7.78 3.82 11.24
N TYR A 232 -6.61 3.27 11.59
CA TYR A 232 -6.38 2.70 12.91
C TYR A 232 -6.40 3.75 14.02
N LEU A 233 -5.74 4.90 13.84
CA LEU A 233 -5.76 5.99 14.82
C LEU A 233 -7.16 6.60 14.98
N ALA A 234 -7.91 6.75 13.89
CA ALA A 234 -9.29 7.24 13.91
C ALA A 234 -10.24 6.27 14.64
N SER A 235 -9.91 4.97 14.67
CA SER A 235 -10.63 3.99 15.48
C SER A 235 -10.38 4.12 16.98
N LYS A 236 -9.31 4.83 17.38
CA LYS A 236 -9.05 5.15 18.78
C LYS A 236 -9.90 6.35 19.18
N THR A 237 -10.51 6.28 20.36
CA THR A 237 -11.33 7.36 20.93
C THR A 237 -10.46 8.49 21.50
N ILE A 238 -9.53 9.01 20.70
CA ILE A 238 -8.69 10.15 21.06
C ILE A 238 -9.38 11.42 20.55
N CYS A 239 -9.57 12.40 21.42
CA CYS A 239 -10.16 13.68 21.02
C CYS A 239 -9.27 14.37 19.98
N SER A 240 -9.83 14.83 18.86
CA SER A 240 -9.05 15.52 17.82
C SER A 240 -8.38 16.80 18.32
N ASP A 241 -9.00 17.49 19.28
CA ASP A 241 -8.44 18.72 19.87
C ASP A 241 -7.24 18.47 20.80
N ASP A 242 -7.06 17.23 21.24
CA ASP A 242 -5.97 16.82 22.13
C ASP A 242 -4.74 16.32 21.35
N LEU A 243 -4.81 16.20 20.03
CA LEU A 243 -3.76 15.60 19.22
C LEU A 243 -2.76 16.65 18.72
N VAL A 244 -1.50 16.23 18.61
CA VAL A 244 -0.45 16.96 17.90
C VAL A 244 0.37 15.96 17.10
N VAL A 245 0.53 16.21 15.81
CA VAL A 245 1.39 15.38 14.95
C VAL A 245 2.81 15.92 15.05
N VAL A 246 3.77 15.03 15.26
CA VAL A 246 5.17 15.39 15.48
C VAL A 246 6.05 14.80 14.38
N SER A 247 6.84 15.65 13.75
CA SER A 247 7.94 15.21 12.89
C SER A 247 9.18 14.94 13.75
N PRO A 248 9.75 13.71 13.73
CA PRO A 248 10.93 13.36 14.52
C PRO A 248 12.22 14.05 14.06
N ASP A 249 12.24 14.56 12.83
CA ASP A 249 13.30 15.40 12.28
C ASP A 249 12.75 16.41 11.26
N VAL A 250 13.65 17.23 10.70
CA VAL A 250 13.31 18.25 9.70
C VAL A 250 12.97 17.63 8.33
N GLY A 251 13.53 16.46 8.00
CA GLY A 251 13.29 15.78 6.73
C GLY A 251 11.87 15.23 6.61
N GLY A 252 11.29 14.78 7.73
CA GLY A 252 9.93 14.23 7.80
C GLY A 252 8.80 15.27 7.81
N VAL A 253 9.08 16.58 7.82
CA VAL A 253 8.06 17.62 8.07
C VAL A 253 6.93 17.61 7.04
N ALA A 254 7.26 17.39 5.76
CA ALA A 254 6.26 17.31 4.70
C ALA A 254 5.30 16.12 4.91
N ARG A 255 5.83 14.96 5.33
CA ARG A 255 5.07 13.75 5.66
C ARG A 255 4.18 13.99 6.87
N ALA A 256 4.74 14.53 7.96
CA ALA A 256 4.00 14.85 9.18
C ALA A 256 2.88 15.85 8.92
N ARG A 257 3.10 16.88 8.09
CA ARG A 257 2.07 17.84 7.69
C ARG A 257 0.95 17.18 6.88
N ALA A 258 1.28 16.33 5.91
CA ALA A 258 0.29 15.58 5.15
C ALA A 258 -0.52 14.61 6.04
N PHE A 259 0.10 14.10 7.11
CA PHE A 259 -0.54 13.31 8.16
C PHE A 259 -1.52 14.12 8.99
N ALA A 260 -1.06 15.26 9.51
CA ALA A 260 -1.87 16.16 10.31
C ALA A 260 -3.13 16.64 9.58
N LYS A 261 -3.00 16.99 8.29
CA LYS A 261 -4.12 17.43 7.45
C LYS A 261 -5.25 16.39 7.35
N LYS A 262 -4.90 15.10 7.30
CA LYS A 262 -5.89 14.00 7.22
C LYS A 262 -6.46 13.64 8.60
N LEU A 263 -5.76 13.98 9.67
CA LEU A 263 -6.18 13.79 11.04
C LEU A 263 -6.87 15.05 11.58
N SER A 264 -7.95 15.47 10.92
CA SER A 264 -8.75 16.64 11.30
C SER A 264 -7.97 17.96 11.39
N ASP A 265 -6.97 18.15 10.52
CA ASP A 265 -6.08 19.32 10.52
C ASP A 265 -5.38 19.55 11.87
N ALA A 266 -4.91 18.45 12.49
CA ALA A 266 -4.23 18.49 13.78
C ALA A 266 -3.02 19.45 13.77
N PRO A 267 -2.70 20.09 14.90
CA PRO A 267 -1.47 20.87 15.06
C PRO A 267 -0.21 20.05 14.72
N LEU A 268 0.81 20.75 14.19
CA LEU A 268 2.11 20.17 13.85
C LEU A 268 3.18 20.65 14.84
N ALA A 269 4.00 19.72 15.32
CA ALA A 269 5.25 20.01 16.01
C ALA A 269 6.44 19.34 15.31
N ILE A 270 7.64 19.88 15.51
CA ILE A 270 8.86 19.45 14.82
C ILE A 270 10.00 19.36 15.84
N VAL A 271 10.71 18.23 15.84
CA VAL A 271 11.96 18.08 16.59
C VAL A 271 13.12 18.55 15.70
N ASP A 272 13.70 19.71 16.01
CA ASP A 272 14.90 20.23 15.34
C ASP A 272 16.14 19.73 16.08
N LYS A 273 16.79 18.70 15.51
CA LYS A 273 18.04 18.16 16.03
C LYS A 273 19.23 18.88 15.40
N ARG A 274 19.94 19.70 16.18
CA ARG A 274 21.17 20.35 15.73
C ARG A 274 22.41 19.63 16.26
N ARG A 275 23.25 19.12 15.34
CA ARG A 275 24.57 18.56 15.68
C ARG A 275 25.63 19.66 15.63
N HIS A 276 26.11 20.13 16.78
CA HIS A 276 27.18 21.12 16.84
C HIS A 276 28.57 20.43 16.81
N GLY A 277 28.88 19.72 15.73
CA GLY A 277 30.19 19.08 15.53
C GLY A 277 30.36 17.69 16.16
N HIS A 278 31.50 17.05 15.88
CA HIS A 278 31.90 15.79 16.50
C HIS A 278 32.31 16.08 17.96
N ASN A 279 31.61 15.47 18.93
CA ASN A 279 31.84 15.55 20.39
C ASN A 279 31.09 16.63 21.19
N VAL A 280 30.11 17.34 20.61
CA VAL A 280 29.22 18.23 21.40
C VAL A 280 27.85 17.56 21.59
N ALA A 281 27.28 17.74 22.79
CA ALA A 281 25.96 17.23 23.14
C ALA A 281 24.91 17.59 22.08
N GLU A 282 24.07 16.62 21.71
CA GLU A 282 22.99 16.84 20.76
C GLU A 282 21.94 17.77 21.37
N VAL A 283 21.84 19.01 20.87
CA VAL A 283 20.78 19.93 21.27
C VAL A 283 19.55 19.60 20.41
N MET A 284 18.46 19.23 21.06
CA MET A 284 17.16 19.03 20.42
C MET A 284 16.22 20.14 20.86
N ASN A 285 15.68 20.88 19.90
CA ASN A 285 14.68 21.89 20.16
C ASN A 285 13.33 21.40 19.65
N LEU A 286 12.27 21.68 20.41
CA LEU A 286 10.89 21.44 19.97
C LEU A 286 10.30 22.73 19.40
N ILE A 287 9.76 22.64 18.19
CA ILE A 287 9.02 23.73 17.54
C ILE A 287 7.55 23.29 17.48
N GLY A 288 6.68 23.98 18.21
CA GLY A 288 5.25 23.64 18.33
C GLY A 288 4.84 23.32 19.76
N ASP A 289 3.55 23.44 20.07
CA ASP A 289 3.02 23.22 21.43
C ASP A 289 2.43 21.82 21.58
N VAL A 290 3.02 21.04 22.48
CA VAL A 290 2.67 19.65 22.79
C VAL A 290 2.15 19.48 24.21
N LYS A 291 2.09 20.56 25.01
CA LYS A 291 1.80 20.47 26.44
C LYS A 291 0.36 20.00 26.68
N GLY A 292 0.22 18.93 27.47
CA GLY A 292 -1.07 18.30 27.80
C GLY A 292 -1.72 17.51 26.67
N LYS A 293 -1.06 17.41 25.50
CA LYS A 293 -1.57 16.76 24.29
C LYS A 293 -1.06 15.34 24.11
N VAL A 294 -1.75 14.58 23.26
CA VAL A 294 -1.30 13.29 22.74
C VAL A 294 -0.43 13.55 21.50
N ALA A 295 0.85 13.24 21.61
CA ALA A 295 1.81 13.44 20.53
C ALA A 295 1.90 12.19 19.64
N VAL A 296 1.64 12.34 18.35
CA VAL A 296 1.77 11.26 17.35
C VAL A 296 3.00 11.52 16.49
N MET A 297 4.09 10.83 16.78
CA MET A 297 5.32 10.89 16.00
C MET A 297 5.16 10.07 14.71
N VAL A 298 5.45 10.68 13.55
CA VAL A 298 5.26 10.03 12.24
C VAL A 298 6.56 10.03 11.44
N ASP A 299 6.97 8.85 10.97
CA ASP A 299 8.17 8.67 10.12
C ASP A 299 7.95 7.60 9.04
N ASP A 300 8.74 7.55 7.95
CA ASP A 300 8.64 6.41 6.99
C ASP A 300 9.08 5.10 7.63
N MET A 301 10.18 5.14 8.36
CA MET A 301 10.81 3.93 8.88
C MET A 301 11.44 4.15 10.25
N ILE A 302 11.47 3.09 11.06
CA ILE A 302 12.24 3.06 12.31
C ILE A 302 13.34 2.00 12.18
N ASP A 303 14.59 2.47 12.18
CA ASP A 303 15.78 1.61 12.12
C ASP A 303 16.30 1.26 13.51
N THR A 304 17.18 2.08 14.10
CA THR A 304 17.73 1.84 15.45
C THR A 304 16.89 2.47 16.57
N ALA A 305 15.77 3.11 16.22
CA ALA A 305 14.90 3.89 17.12
C ALA A 305 15.58 5.02 17.92
N GLY A 306 16.82 5.40 17.62
CA GLY A 306 17.55 6.44 18.38
C GLY A 306 16.91 7.82 18.28
N THR A 307 16.53 8.25 17.07
CA THR A 307 15.89 9.55 16.85
C THR A 307 14.52 9.62 17.52
N ILE A 308 13.69 8.60 17.30
CA ILE A 308 12.31 8.61 17.81
C ILE A 308 12.26 8.49 19.35
N ALA A 309 13.14 7.70 19.98
CA ALA A 309 13.19 7.58 21.44
C ALA A 309 13.60 8.89 22.10
N LYS A 310 14.66 9.55 21.60
CA LYS A 310 15.09 10.87 22.08
C LYS A 310 14.01 11.93 21.86
N GLY A 311 13.34 11.91 20.71
CA GLY A 311 12.19 12.78 20.45
C GLY A 311 11.07 12.55 21.45
N ALA A 312 10.74 11.30 21.78
CA ALA A 312 9.74 10.97 22.80
C ALA A 312 10.13 11.46 24.19
N GLU A 313 11.40 11.30 24.59
CA GLU A 313 11.92 11.85 25.86
C GLU A 313 11.71 13.37 25.93
N LEU A 314 12.03 14.09 24.86
CA LEU A 314 11.82 15.54 24.77
C LEU A 314 10.33 15.90 24.85
N LEU A 315 9.46 15.17 24.15
CA LEU A 315 8.02 15.42 24.19
C LEU A 315 7.46 15.28 25.61
N HIS A 316 7.89 14.25 26.36
CA HIS A 316 7.53 14.09 27.77
C HIS A 316 8.06 15.23 28.64
N GLN A 317 9.30 15.69 28.41
CA GLN A 317 9.88 16.83 29.13
C GLN A 317 9.11 18.14 28.89
N GLU A 318 8.62 18.34 27.67
CA GLU A 318 7.78 19.49 27.28
C GLU A 318 6.30 19.33 27.69
N GLY A 319 5.97 18.21 28.35
CA GLY A 319 4.67 18.00 28.99
C GLY A 319 3.62 17.33 28.11
N ALA A 320 4.00 16.60 27.06
CA ALA A 320 3.08 15.71 26.34
C ALA A 320 2.48 14.67 27.30
N ARG A 321 1.19 14.38 27.14
CA ARG A 321 0.45 13.43 27.99
C ARG A 321 0.78 11.98 27.63
N GLU A 322 0.79 11.70 26.33
CA GLU A 322 1.06 10.39 25.75
C GLU A 322 1.85 10.59 24.45
N VAL A 323 2.70 9.61 24.11
CA VAL A 323 3.48 9.62 22.87
C VAL A 323 3.22 8.32 22.11
N TYR A 324 2.79 8.46 20.86
CA TYR A 324 2.61 7.37 19.90
C TYR A 324 3.72 7.45 18.85
N ALA A 325 4.26 6.30 18.46
CA ALA A 325 5.15 6.20 17.31
C ALA A 325 4.40 5.54 16.15
N CYS A 326 4.39 6.16 14.98
CA CYS A 326 3.76 5.65 13.78
C CYS A 326 4.80 5.58 12.66
N THR A 327 4.95 4.41 12.06
CA THR A 327 5.86 4.25 10.92
C THR A 327 5.36 3.21 9.94
N THR A 328 5.70 3.35 8.66
CA THR A 328 5.36 2.33 7.68
C THR A 328 6.31 1.14 7.84
N HIS A 329 7.62 1.37 7.87
CA HIS A 329 8.61 0.30 7.78
C HIS A 329 9.34 0.06 9.12
N ALA A 330 9.11 -1.11 9.71
CA ALA A 330 9.78 -1.55 10.93
C ALA A 330 11.10 -2.26 10.64
N VAL A 331 12.18 -1.50 10.39
CA VAL A 331 13.51 -2.08 10.13
C VAL A 331 14.10 -2.67 11.42
N PHE A 332 13.92 -1.99 12.55
CA PHE A 332 14.22 -2.47 13.90
C PHE A 332 15.61 -3.11 14.09
N SER A 333 16.66 -2.51 13.52
CA SER A 333 18.02 -2.92 13.82
C SER A 333 18.36 -2.67 15.30
N PRO A 334 19.17 -3.52 15.96
CA PRO A 334 19.56 -3.29 17.34
C PRO A 334 20.15 -1.89 17.58
N PRO A 335 19.84 -1.23 18.71
CA PRO A 335 19.02 -1.67 19.84
C PRO A 335 17.57 -1.16 19.79
N ALA A 336 16.89 -1.21 18.63
CA ALA A 336 15.56 -0.62 18.46
C ALA A 336 14.51 -1.14 19.45
N ILE A 337 14.43 -2.46 19.64
CA ILE A 337 13.41 -3.09 20.49
C ILE A 337 13.54 -2.63 21.95
N GLU A 338 14.76 -2.56 22.47
CA GLU A 338 15.04 -2.06 23.82
C GLU A 338 14.57 -0.60 24.00
N ARG A 339 14.82 0.25 23.00
CA ARG A 339 14.41 1.67 23.04
C ARG A 339 12.91 1.84 22.92
N LEU A 340 12.25 1.08 22.06
CA LEU A 340 10.80 1.18 21.83
C LEU A 340 9.99 0.58 22.99
N SER A 341 10.53 -0.43 23.67
CA SER A 341 9.89 -1.07 24.84
C SER A 341 10.20 -0.38 26.17
N SER A 342 10.97 0.71 26.17
CA SER A 342 11.40 1.46 27.37
C SER A 342 10.27 2.09 28.19
N GLY A 343 9.04 2.08 27.68
CA GLY A 343 7.87 2.72 28.31
C GLY A 343 7.68 4.18 27.89
N LEU A 344 8.53 4.72 27.02
CA LEU A 344 8.36 6.07 26.45
C LEU A 344 7.13 6.20 25.54
N PHE A 345 6.69 5.10 24.94
CA PHE A 345 5.59 5.08 23.99
C PHE A 345 4.37 4.41 24.61
N GLN A 346 3.22 5.05 24.44
CA GLN A 346 1.92 4.45 24.71
C GLN A 346 1.67 3.29 23.74
N GLU A 347 2.08 3.48 22.48
CA GLU A 347 1.98 2.47 21.43
C GLU A 347 2.95 2.78 20.29
N VAL A 348 3.47 1.71 19.67
CA VAL A 348 4.30 1.74 18.48
C VAL A 348 3.52 1.05 17.37
N ILE A 349 3.00 1.84 16.44
CA ILE A 349 2.13 1.42 15.34
C ILE A 349 2.98 1.31 14.08
N ILE A 350 3.07 0.11 13.54
CA ILE A 350 3.84 -0.20 12.33
C ILE A 350 2.96 -0.89 11.28
N THR A 351 3.46 -1.01 10.05
CA THR A 351 2.85 -1.93 9.07
C THR A 351 3.65 -3.22 8.91
N ASN A 352 3.03 -4.25 8.35
CA ASN A 352 3.68 -5.53 8.02
C ASN A 352 4.47 -5.52 6.69
N THR A 353 4.90 -4.35 6.20
CA THR A 353 5.78 -4.24 5.00
C THR A 353 7.12 -4.96 5.18
N ILE A 354 7.63 -5.00 6.41
CA ILE A 354 8.76 -5.82 6.86
C ILE A 354 8.23 -6.81 7.89
N PRO A 355 8.58 -8.11 7.82
CA PRO A 355 8.15 -9.06 8.84
C PRO A 355 8.84 -8.76 10.18
N VAL A 356 8.08 -8.83 11.26
CA VAL A 356 8.64 -8.77 12.61
C VAL A 356 8.82 -10.18 13.14
N MET A 357 10.03 -10.51 13.60
CA MET A 357 10.30 -11.81 14.21
C MET A 357 9.60 -11.92 15.57
N GLU A 358 9.16 -13.12 15.95
CA GLU A 358 8.35 -13.34 17.17
C GLU A 358 9.04 -12.80 18.44
N GLN A 359 10.36 -12.95 18.56
CA GLN A 359 11.15 -12.43 19.68
C GLN A 359 11.26 -10.91 19.76
N ASN A 360 10.92 -10.20 18.66
CA ASN A 360 10.96 -8.74 18.60
C ASN A 360 9.59 -8.11 18.93
N TYR A 361 8.57 -8.91 19.25
CA TYR A 361 7.30 -8.38 19.73
C TYR A 361 7.42 -7.90 21.18
N PHE A 362 6.79 -6.76 21.46
CA PHE A 362 6.69 -6.17 22.79
C PHE A 362 5.26 -5.65 23.03
N PRO A 363 4.82 -5.47 24.28
CA PRO A 363 3.42 -5.19 24.60
C PRO A 363 2.80 -3.97 23.91
N GLN A 364 3.61 -2.94 23.65
CA GLN A 364 3.19 -1.69 23.01
C GLN A 364 3.20 -1.76 21.47
N LEU A 365 3.66 -2.87 20.87
CA LEU A 365 3.77 -2.99 19.41
C LEU A 365 2.43 -3.40 18.79
N THR A 366 1.94 -2.58 17.85
CA THR A 366 0.80 -2.90 17.00
C THR A 366 1.25 -3.00 15.55
N VAL A 367 0.93 -4.11 14.90
CA VAL A 367 1.26 -4.36 13.49
C VAL A 367 -0.01 -4.34 12.66
N LEU A 368 -0.06 -3.41 11.70
CA LEU A 368 -1.19 -3.26 10.76
C LEU A 368 -0.87 -3.90 9.42
N SER A 369 -1.86 -4.54 8.80
CA SER A 369 -1.66 -5.13 7.48
C SER A 369 -1.85 -4.13 6.35
N VAL A 370 -0.92 -4.09 5.40
CA VAL A 370 -1.06 -3.36 4.12
C VAL A 370 -1.57 -4.26 2.99
N ALA A 371 -1.96 -5.50 3.28
CA ALA A 371 -2.37 -6.47 2.25
C ALA A 371 -3.54 -5.97 1.40
N ASN A 372 -4.56 -5.37 2.01
CA ASN A 372 -5.72 -4.83 1.28
C ASN A 372 -5.31 -3.68 0.35
N LEU A 373 -4.43 -2.80 0.82
CA LEU A 373 -3.91 -1.68 0.02
C LEU A 373 -3.12 -2.19 -1.19
N LEU A 374 -2.21 -3.15 -0.98
CA LEU A 374 -1.39 -3.71 -2.04
C LEU A 374 -2.21 -4.57 -3.01
N GLY A 375 -3.10 -5.41 -2.50
CA GLY A 375 -3.98 -6.27 -3.30
C GLY A 375 -4.94 -5.48 -4.18
N GLU A 376 -5.56 -4.41 -3.63
CA GLU A 376 -6.41 -3.52 -4.43
C GLU A 376 -5.60 -2.79 -5.52
N THR A 377 -4.36 -2.40 -5.23
CA THR A 377 -3.51 -1.75 -6.23
C THR A 377 -3.09 -2.73 -7.32
N ILE A 378 -2.72 -3.96 -6.97
CA ILE A 378 -2.42 -5.04 -7.92
C ILE A 378 -3.63 -5.29 -8.83
N TRP A 379 -4.83 -5.37 -8.25
CA TRP A 379 -6.08 -5.56 -8.99
C TRP A 379 -6.30 -4.45 -10.03
N ARG A 380 -6.17 -3.18 -9.64
CA ARG A 380 -6.33 -2.03 -10.56
C ARG A 380 -5.29 -2.03 -11.69
N VAL A 381 -4.03 -2.29 -11.35
CA VAL A 381 -2.94 -2.37 -12.34
C VAL A 381 -3.19 -3.48 -13.35
N HIS A 382 -3.70 -4.64 -12.89
CA HIS A 382 -4.03 -5.75 -13.78
C HIS A 382 -5.19 -5.42 -14.72
N ASP A 383 -6.29 -4.88 -14.19
CA ASP A 383 -7.49 -4.56 -14.96
C ASP A 383 -7.21 -3.51 -16.05
N ASP A 384 -6.41 -2.49 -15.72
CA ASP A 384 -5.95 -1.49 -16.70
C ASP A 384 -5.15 -2.17 -17.83
N CYS A 385 -4.23 -3.08 -17.51
CA CYS A 385 -3.42 -3.78 -18.51
C CYS A 385 -4.25 -4.72 -19.40
N SER A 386 -5.30 -5.33 -18.85
CA SER A 386 -6.23 -6.20 -19.59
C SER A 386 -7.07 -5.39 -20.59
N SER A 387 -7.50 -4.19 -20.20
CA SER A 387 -8.27 -3.26 -21.02
C SER A 387 -7.49 -2.78 -22.25
N TYR A 388 -6.20 -2.48 -22.10
CA TYR A 388 -5.34 -2.09 -23.24
C TYR A 388 -5.07 -3.25 -24.22
N SER A 389 -5.05 -4.51 -23.74
CA SER A 389 -4.78 -5.67 -24.60
C SER A 389 -5.97 -6.12 -25.46
N SER A 390 -7.16 -5.57 -25.20
CA SER A 390 -8.40 -5.92 -25.91
C SER A 390 -8.71 -4.99 -27.09
N PHE A 391 -7.84 -4.02 -27.41
CA PHE A 391 -7.98 -3.26 -28.66
C PHE A 391 -7.43 -4.10 -29.81
N PRO A 392 -8.28 -4.63 -30.72
CA PRO A 392 -7.77 -5.23 -31.94
C PRO A 392 -7.03 -4.15 -32.74
N ASN A 393 -5.90 -4.51 -33.34
CA ASN A 393 -5.28 -3.75 -34.42
C ASN A 393 -6.33 -3.56 -35.52
N ILE A 394 -7.05 -2.44 -35.49
CA ILE A 394 -7.88 -2.01 -36.60
C ILE A 394 -6.88 -1.55 -37.65
N GLN A 395 -6.60 -2.44 -38.62
CA GLN A 395 -6.07 -2.03 -39.90
C GLN A 395 -6.98 -0.91 -40.40
N THR A 396 -6.40 0.26 -40.67
CA THR A 396 -7.09 1.43 -41.18
C THR A 396 -7.64 1.11 -42.58
N GLY A 397 -8.83 0.53 -42.63
CA GLY A 397 -9.73 0.53 -43.77
C GLY A 397 -10.69 1.70 -43.60
N GLU A 398 -10.77 2.53 -44.63
CA GLU A 398 -11.57 3.75 -44.70
C GLU A 398 -13.05 3.52 -44.33
N GLY A 399 -13.59 4.48 -43.58
CA GLY A 399 -15.01 4.84 -43.58
C GLY A 399 -15.95 3.98 -42.74
N ASP A 400 -16.15 4.33 -41.47
CA ASP A 400 -17.50 4.63 -40.99
C ASP A 400 -17.51 5.36 -39.63
N HIS A 401 -18.37 6.38 -39.51
CA HIS A 401 -18.53 7.17 -38.29
C HIS A 401 -19.46 6.46 -37.30
N THR A 402 -18.91 5.74 -36.33
CA THR A 402 -19.67 5.32 -35.14
C THR A 402 -19.02 5.79 -33.84
N ARG A 403 -19.71 6.73 -33.17
CA ARG A 403 -19.40 7.25 -31.82
C ARG A 403 -19.29 6.13 -30.80
N ALA A 404 -18.11 5.94 -30.21
CA ALA A 404 -17.92 5.14 -29.01
C ALA A 404 -18.56 5.84 -27.80
N ARG A 405 -19.44 5.14 -27.08
CA ARG A 405 -20.00 5.55 -25.79
C ARG A 405 -19.17 4.95 -24.66
N ILE A 406 -18.56 5.78 -23.84
CA ILE A 406 -17.94 5.39 -22.56
C ILE A 406 -19.03 5.42 -21.49
N PRO A 407 -19.33 4.34 -20.74
CA PRO A 407 -20.26 4.40 -19.62
C PRO A 407 -19.59 5.05 -18.40
N ALA A 408 -20.02 6.25 -18.05
CA ALA A 408 -19.83 6.81 -16.72
C ALA A 408 -20.95 6.29 -15.81
N LEU A 409 -20.65 5.42 -14.85
CA LEU A 409 -21.57 5.05 -13.77
C LEU A 409 -20.83 4.31 -12.65
N LEU A 410 -20.60 5.00 -11.52
CA LEU A 410 -20.92 4.53 -10.15
C LEU A 410 -20.29 5.42 -9.06
N TRP A 411 -20.78 6.65 -8.89
CA TRP A 411 -20.83 7.31 -7.57
C TRP A 411 -22.14 8.10 -7.53
N GLY A 412 -23.16 7.58 -6.84
CA GLY A 412 -24.46 8.24 -6.84
C GLY A 412 -25.60 7.49 -6.16
N THR A 413 -25.46 7.14 -4.89
CA THR A 413 -26.63 7.04 -3.99
C THR A 413 -26.28 7.47 -2.57
N ARG A 414 -26.32 8.78 -2.33
CA ARG A 414 -27.02 9.37 -1.17
C ARG A 414 -27.31 10.83 -1.45
N LEU A 415 -28.53 11.24 -1.10
CA LEU A 415 -29.22 12.51 -1.38
C LEU A 415 -29.82 12.63 -2.79
N GLY A 416 -31.13 12.37 -2.84
CA GLY A 416 -31.96 12.59 -4.01
C GLY A 416 -32.16 14.08 -4.30
N LEU A 417 -31.90 14.47 -5.55
CA LEU A 417 -32.46 15.63 -6.21
C LEU A 417 -32.54 15.30 -7.71
N ARG A 418 -33.74 15.45 -8.27
CA ARG A 418 -34.12 15.07 -9.65
C ARG A 418 -33.92 16.29 -10.54
N LEU A 419 -33.12 16.20 -11.61
CA LEU A 419 -33.01 17.28 -12.61
C LEU A 419 -33.48 16.78 -13.98
N ARG A 420 -34.43 17.52 -14.57
CA ARG A 420 -34.87 17.43 -15.98
C ARG A 420 -33.87 18.17 -16.86
N SER A 421 -33.61 17.66 -18.07
CA SER A 421 -32.84 18.37 -19.10
C SER A 421 -33.77 19.04 -20.11
N GLU A 422 -33.43 20.26 -20.52
CA GLU A 422 -33.90 20.87 -21.76
C GLU A 422 -32.66 21.31 -22.58
N ARG A 423 -32.74 21.11 -23.90
CA ARG A 423 -31.73 21.47 -24.91
C ARG A 423 -31.92 22.91 -25.36
N ILE A 424 -30.84 23.61 -25.66
CA ILE A 424 -30.86 24.80 -26.51
C ILE A 424 -29.77 24.66 -27.58
N GLU A 425 -30.16 24.75 -28.84
CA GLU A 425 -29.31 24.81 -30.04
C GLU A 425 -28.84 26.26 -30.29
N ILE A 426 -27.65 26.45 -30.85
CA ILE A 426 -27.12 27.76 -31.24
C ILE A 426 -26.84 27.74 -32.74
N GLU A 427 -27.54 28.58 -33.50
CA GLU A 427 -27.26 28.89 -34.91
C GLU A 427 -26.07 29.87 -35.03
N GLY A 428 -25.19 29.63 -36.00
CA GLY A 428 -24.02 30.46 -36.29
C GLY A 428 -24.30 31.54 -37.33
N GLY A 429 -23.75 32.73 -37.10
CA GLY A 429 -23.64 33.81 -38.08
C GLY A 429 -22.26 34.47 -37.99
N ALA A 430 -21.55 34.54 -39.12
CA ALA A 430 -20.20 35.10 -39.25
C ALA A 430 -20.19 36.65 -39.22
N PRO A 431 -19.07 37.32 -38.82
CA PRO A 431 -18.92 38.75 -39.03
C PRO A 431 -17.82 39.10 -40.05
N ASN A 432 -18.09 40.17 -40.81
CA ASN A 432 -17.14 40.87 -41.67
C ASN A 432 -16.64 42.16 -40.99
N THR A 433 -15.36 42.45 -41.22
CA THR A 433 -14.61 43.73 -41.16
C THR A 433 -14.14 44.35 -39.83
N PRO A 434 -12.94 45.01 -39.83
CA PRO A 434 -12.21 45.40 -38.62
C PRO A 434 -12.16 46.93 -38.41
N ASP A 435 -11.99 47.39 -37.16
CA ASP A 435 -11.25 48.63 -36.90
C ASP A 435 -10.72 48.76 -35.46
N MET A 436 -9.54 49.39 -35.34
CA MET A 436 -8.79 49.64 -34.11
C MET A 436 -9.17 50.98 -33.45
N HIS A 437 -9.27 51.03 -32.11
CA HIS A 437 -8.51 51.93 -31.22
C HIS A 437 -9.00 51.92 -29.74
N HIS A 438 -8.01 51.74 -28.85
CA HIS A 438 -7.80 52.35 -27.52
C HIS A 438 -8.87 52.34 -26.39
N GLN A 439 -8.50 51.58 -25.35
CA GLN A 439 -8.38 51.95 -23.92
C GLN A 439 -9.62 52.21 -23.02
N GLN A 440 -9.69 51.35 -21.99
CA GLN A 440 -9.87 51.65 -20.55
C GLN A 440 -11.27 52.03 -20.00
N ILE A 441 -11.91 51.11 -19.23
CA ILE A 441 -12.09 51.19 -17.75
C ILE A 441 -13.17 50.22 -17.21
N LYS A 442 -12.74 49.43 -16.21
CA LYS A 442 -13.39 48.83 -15.01
C LYS A 442 -14.71 48.03 -15.10
N ARG A 443 -14.55 46.75 -14.71
CA ARG A 443 -15.28 46.00 -13.66
C ARG A 443 -16.70 46.47 -13.34
N SER A 444 -17.70 45.76 -13.85
CA SER A 444 -18.76 45.11 -13.06
C SER A 444 -19.77 44.41 -13.98
N GLN A 445 -20.28 43.24 -13.55
CA GLN A 445 -21.30 42.39 -14.21
C GLN A 445 -20.79 41.73 -15.51
N ILE A 446 -20.40 40.45 -15.51
CA ILE A 446 -21.29 39.29 -15.42
C ILE A 446 -20.67 38.21 -14.50
N ARG A 447 -21.32 37.99 -13.36
CA ARG A 447 -21.25 36.75 -12.57
C ARG A 447 -22.23 35.77 -13.21
N GLY A 448 -21.79 34.56 -13.55
CA GLY A 448 -22.66 33.58 -14.20
C GLY A 448 -22.06 32.21 -14.51
N ILE A 449 -21.48 31.57 -13.49
CA ILE A 449 -21.52 30.10 -13.25
C ILE A 449 -20.79 29.19 -14.26
N TYR A 450 -19.54 28.83 -13.93
CA TYR A 450 -19.09 27.42 -13.86
C TYR A 450 -18.16 27.30 -12.66
N ASN A 451 -18.68 26.72 -11.57
CA ASN A 451 -17.90 26.35 -10.39
C ASN A 451 -17.76 24.83 -10.38
N VAL A 452 -16.57 24.32 -10.71
CA VAL A 452 -16.12 23.00 -10.27
C VAL A 452 -14.83 23.26 -9.51
N GLN A 453 -14.92 23.10 -8.19
CA GLN A 453 -13.88 23.40 -7.23
C GLN A 453 -12.88 22.24 -7.23
N LEU A 454 -11.82 22.35 -8.04
CA LEU A 454 -10.60 21.57 -7.88
C LEU A 454 -9.74 22.28 -6.84
N VAL A 455 -9.67 21.73 -5.62
CA VAL A 455 -8.83 22.25 -4.55
C VAL A 455 -7.51 21.50 -4.55
N GLY A 456 -6.43 22.21 -4.90
CA GLY A 456 -5.10 22.03 -4.31
C GLY A 456 -4.08 21.22 -5.11
N MET A 457 -3.62 21.75 -6.25
CA MET A 457 -2.24 21.56 -6.71
C MET A 457 -1.62 22.94 -6.91
N ASP A 458 -0.58 23.24 -6.14
CA ASP A 458 0.14 24.51 -6.19
C ASP A 458 0.84 24.69 -7.55
N TYR A 459 0.50 25.77 -8.22
CA TYR A 459 1.15 26.30 -9.41
C TYR A 459 2.33 27.19 -8.98
N GLU A 460 3.46 26.56 -8.69
CA GLU A 460 4.77 27.20 -8.82
C GLU A 460 5.70 26.19 -9.48
N ILE A 461 5.82 26.29 -10.81
CA ILE A 461 6.95 25.91 -11.69
C ILE A 461 6.42 26.09 -13.12
N CYS A 462 6.52 27.32 -13.65
CA CYS A 462 6.43 27.61 -15.09
C CYS A 462 7.26 28.87 -15.46
N GLN A 463 8.37 29.08 -14.75
CA GLN A 463 9.47 29.94 -15.20
C GLN A 463 10.76 29.24 -14.81
N LEU A 464 11.35 28.47 -15.72
CA LEU A 464 12.78 28.09 -15.78
C LEU A 464 13.02 27.05 -16.90
N LEU A 465 12.49 27.28 -18.10
CA LEU A 465 12.93 26.56 -19.31
C LEU A 465 12.75 27.48 -20.52
N LEU A 466 13.66 28.45 -20.66
CA LEU A 466 13.97 29.04 -21.95
C LEU A 466 15.48 28.87 -22.17
N PRO A 467 15.92 28.18 -23.24
CA PRO A 467 17.31 28.20 -23.63
C PRO A 467 17.68 29.59 -24.18
N GLU A 468 18.72 30.17 -23.61
CA GLU A 468 19.43 31.29 -24.22
C GLU A 468 20.06 30.87 -25.55
N ASN A 469 20.03 31.80 -26.52
CA ASN A 469 20.82 31.85 -27.75
C ASN A 469 20.37 30.99 -28.93
N LEU A 470 19.56 31.58 -29.81
CA LEU A 470 19.69 31.43 -31.28
C LEU A 470 18.77 32.43 -32.00
N TYR A 471 19.24 33.66 -32.19
CA TYR A 471 18.90 34.48 -33.36
C TYR A 471 20.06 35.45 -33.61
N ARG A 472 20.92 35.09 -34.57
CA ARG A 472 21.84 36.01 -35.24
C ARG A 472 20.99 36.82 -36.21
N ASP A 473 20.98 38.14 -36.04
CA ASP A 473 20.55 39.06 -37.08
C ASP A 473 21.83 39.59 -37.74
N GLU A 474 22.10 39.11 -38.96
CA GLU A 474 23.11 39.66 -39.85
C GLU A 474 22.46 40.81 -40.63
N ASN A 475 22.74 42.05 -40.21
CA ASN A 475 22.68 43.21 -41.10
C ASN A 475 23.90 44.08 -40.82
N GLY A 476 24.72 44.19 -41.87
CA GLY A 476 26.09 44.69 -41.82
C GLY A 476 26.26 46.20 -41.73
N GLY A 477 27.49 46.57 -41.37
CA GLY A 477 28.01 47.93 -41.34
C GLY A 477 29.55 47.97 -41.37
N GLN A 478 30.11 47.58 -42.53
CA GLN A 478 31.40 47.96 -43.17
C GLN A 478 32.77 47.70 -42.48
N PRO A 479 33.88 47.66 -43.27
CA PRO A 479 34.07 47.21 -44.66
C PRO A 479 34.81 45.86 -44.77
#